data_AF-I7MAH8-F1
#
_entry.id   AF-I7MAH8-F1
#
_cell.length_a   1.000
_cell.length_b   1.000
_cell.length_c   1.000
_cell.angle_alpha   90.00
_cell.angle_beta   90.00
_cell.angle_gamma   90.00
#
_symmetry.space_group_name_H-M   'P 1'
#
loop_
_entity.id
_entity.type
_entity.pdbx_description
1 polymer ?
#
loop_
_entity_poly.entity_id
_entity_poly.type
_entity_poly.pdbx_seq_one_letter_code
_entity_poly.pdbx_strand_id
1 'polypeptide(L)'
;MLINQLKFVNKFMIKSKQLNQTLSYTFWFNKNVGTGNTLFERAGGKSVVEKSMRDFKMMMRENPELEHYFIWKDEKKYVPGSQAYAVNSLGGPFPYAGRNLRVSHRALKITNHYFDLAMECMEKAFMKNGVDQQTARDIVKHFEEYRAEITNKYINPKKDEEMFEKYYNSDWQKSLERENQQQQPQHDDVQHTKDYQDSNQKKE
;
A
#
# COMPACT_ATOMS: atom_id res chain seq x y z
N MET A 1 -50.87 6.61 -12.12
CA MET A 1 -49.85 5.76 -12.79
C MET A 1 -48.73 5.39 -11.81
N LEU A 2 -49.06 4.86 -10.61
CA LEU A 2 -48.10 4.67 -9.50
C LEU A 2 -48.48 3.53 -8.53
N ILE A 3 -49.13 2.44 -9.00
CA ILE A 3 -49.54 1.32 -8.12
C ILE A 3 -49.11 -0.07 -8.64
N ASN A 4 -48.57 -0.20 -9.87
CA ASN A 4 -48.39 -1.51 -10.51
C ASN A 4 -46.97 -2.13 -10.47
N GLN A 5 -46.03 -1.61 -9.67
CA GLN A 5 -44.69 -2.24 -9.53
C GLN A 5 -44.51 -3.04 -8.21
N LEU A 6 -45.49 -3.01 -7.30
CA LEU A 6 -45.39 -3.64 -5.96
C LEU A 6 -45.90 -5.09 -5.88
N LYS A 7 -46.22 -5.73 -7.00
CA LYS A 7 -46.77 -7.11 -7.00
C LYS A 7 -45.80 -8.21 -7.46
N PHE A 8 -44.56 -7.90 -7.87
CA PHE A 8 -43.67 -8.93 -8.41
C PHE A 8 -42.77 -9.64 -7.37
N VAL A 9 -42.73 -9.18 -6.12
CA VAL A 9 -41.87 -9.82 -5.09
C VAL A 9 -42.66 -10.76 -4.16
N ASN A 10 -43.99 -10.76 -4.22
CA ASN A 10 -44.82 -11.44 -3.21
C ASN A 10 -45.29 -12.85 -3.61
N LYS A 11 -44.43 -13.63 -4.25
CA LYS A 11 -44.70 -15.06 -4.49
C LYS A 11 -43.41 -15.86 -4.51
N PHE A 12 -42.75 -15.99 -3.37
CA PHE A 12 -42.04 -17.21 -2.95
C PHE A 12 -41.61 -17.05 -1.48
N MET A 13 -42.59 -17.15 -0.57
CA MET A 13 -42.30 -17.44 0.84
C MET A 13 -41.93 -18.92 0.98
N ILE A 14 -40.67 -19.23 1.30
CA ILE A 14 -40.24 -20.57 1.73
C ILE A 14 -39.42 -20.45 3.04
N LYS A 15 -40.06 -20.95 4.10
CA LYS A 15 -39.58 -21.45 5.40
C LYS A 15 -38.66 -20.58 6.29
N SER A 16 -39.25 -20.25 7.44
CA SER A 16 -38.76 -19.55 8.61
C SER A 16 -37.57 -20.25 9.32
N LYS A 17 -36.36 -19.74 9.08
CA LYS A 17 -35.23 -19.72 10.03
C LYS A 17 -34.09 -18.77 9.62
N GLN A 18 -34.15 -18.18 8.41
CA GLN A 18 -33.20 -17.17 7.92
C GLN A 18 -33.64 -15.70 8.12
N LEU A 19 -34.80 -15.44 8.73
CA LEU A 19 -35.38 -14.09 8.84
C LEU A 19 -34.62 -13.14 9.78
N ASN A 20 -33.78 -13.65 10.69
CA ASN A 20 -33.04 -12.80 11.64
C ASN A 20 -31.70 -12.31 11.09
N GLN A 21 -31.20 -12.88 9.98
CA GLN A 21 -30.02 -12.34 9.29
C GLN A 21 -30.41 -11.29 8.25
N THR A 22 -31.53 -11.48 7.54
CA THR A 22 -31.95 -10.55 6.49
C THR A 22 -32.48 -9.22 7.03
N LEU A 23 -33.07 -9.19 8.24
CA LEU A 23 -33.49 -7.94 8.90
C LEU A 23 -32.30 -7.08 9.39
N SER A 24 -31.18 -7.71 9.78
CA SER A 24 -29.93 -7.01 10.05
C SER A 24 -29.32 -6.42 8.77
N TYR A 25 -29.44 -7.14 7.64
CA TYR A 25 -28.96 -6.64 6.36
C TYR A 25 -29.83 -5.50 5.83
N THR A 26 -31.16 -5.59 5.85
CA THR A 26 -32.04 -4.51 5.38
C THR A 26 -32.00 -3.26 6.28
N PHE A 27 -31.77 -3.41 7.58
CA PHE A 27 -31.58 -2.29 8.50
C PHE A 27 -30.20 -1.61 8.34
N TRP A 28 -29.14 -2.38 8.02
CA TRP A 28 -27.81 -1.84 7.72
C TRP A 28 -27.74 -1.20 6.31
N PHE A 29 -28.43 -1.78 5.32
CA PHE A 29 -28.54 -1.19 3.99
C PHE A 29 -29.26 0.17 4.04
N ASN A 30 -30.33 0.34 4.82
CA ASN A 30 -31.17 1.54 4.75
C ASN A 30 -30.59 2.81 5.42
N LYS A 31 -29.43 2.75 6.10
CA LYS A 31 -28.85 3.98 6.69
C LYS A 31 -28.01 4.81 5.70
N ASN A 32 -27.53 4.21 4.61
CA ASN A 32 -26.57 4.87 3.70
C ASN A 32 -26.81 4.60 2.20
N VAL A 33 -28.00 4.16 1.76
CA VAL A 33 -28.28 4.08 0.31
C VAL A 33 -28.48 5.50 -0.23
N GLY A 34 -27.46 6.05 -0.89
CA GLY A 34 -27.61 7.04 -1.96
C GLY A 34 -28.03 8.44 -1.51
N THR A 35 -27.37 9.01 -0.50
CA THR A 35 -27.55 10.44 -0.17
C THR A 35 -26.38 11.32 -0.58
N GLY A 36 -25.25 10.75 -1.05
CA GLY A 36 -24.05 11.53 -1.39
C GLY A 36 -23.32 12.10 -0.17
N ASN A 37 -23.58 11.55 1.02
CA ASN A 37 -23.12 12.10 2.30
C ASN A 37 -21.79 11.49 2.77
N THR A 38 -21.41 10.31 2.28
CA THR A 38 -20.13 9.68 2.67
C THR A 38 -18.98 10.17 1.79
N LEU A 39 -17.75 10.18 2.34
CA LEU A 39 -16.56 10.46 1.52
C LEU A 39 -16.36 9.41 0.42
N PHE A 40 -16.80 8.18 0.66
CA PHE A 40 -16.80 7.11 -0.35
C PHE A 40 -17.67 7.44 -1.56
N GLU A 41 -18.92 7.89 -1.34
CA GLU A 41 -19.82 8.30 -2.43
C GLU A 41 -19.29 9.54 -3.16
N ARG A 42 -18.85 10.54 -2.41
CA ARG A 42 -18.26 11.78 -2.96
C ARG A 42 -17.01 11.50 -3.79
N ALA A 43 -16.20 10.52 -3.41
CA ALA A 43 -15.03 10.10 -4.17
C ALA A 43 -15.36 9.34 -5.47
N GLY A 44 -16.63 9.00 -5.74
CA GLY A 44 -17.02 8.20 -6.92
C GLY A 44 -17.08 6.69 -6.67
N GLY A 45 -17.15 6.28 -5.39
CA GLY A 45 -17.38 4.90 -4.98
C GLY A 45 -16.16 3.97 -5.16
N LYS A 46 -16.43 2.65 -5.11
CA LYS A 46 -15.39 1.61 -4.97
C LYS A 46 -14.30 1.69 -6.03
N SER A 47 -14.69 1.78 -7.31
CA SER A 47 -13.73 1.79 -8.42
C SER A 47 -12.74 2.95 -8.30
N VAL A 48 -13.24 4.17 -8.04
CA VAL A 48 -12.40 5.36 -7.93
C VAL A 48 -11.53 5.31 -6.67
N VAL A 49 -12.08 4.91 -5.53
CA VAL A 49 -11.31 4.74 -4.28
C VAL A 49 -10.19 3.71 -4.45
N GLU A 50 -10.49 2.54 -5.03
CA GLU A 50 -9.50 1.48 -5.22
C GLU A 50 -8.40 1.91 -6.19
N LYS A 51 -8.75 2.56 -7.30
CA LYS A 51 -7.77 3.09 -8.26
C LYS A 51 -6.90 4.17 -7.62
N SER A 52 -7.50 5.11 -6.90
CA SER A 52 -6.80 6.18 -6.18
C SER A 52 -5.84 5.63 -5.12
N MET A 53 -6.24 4.59 -4.39
CA MET A 53 -5.38 3.96 -3.39
C MET A 53 -4.20 3.20 -4.02
N ARG A 54 -4.39 2.61 -5.21
CA ARG A 54 -3.26 2.04 -5.97
C ARG A 54 -2.30 3.14 -6.41
N ASP A 55 -2.80 4.19 -7.05
CA ASP A 55 -2.00 5.35 -7.49
C ASP A 55 -1.25 5.99 -6.31
N PHE A 56 -1.89 6.14 -5.14
CA PHE A 56 -1.26 6.62 -3.91
C PHE A 56 -0.06 5.76 -3.50
N LYS A 57 -0.22 4.42 -3.52
CA LYS A 57 0.89 3.51 -3.20
C LYS A 57 2.04 3.60 -4.21
N MET A 58 1.72 3.78 -5.50
CA MET A 58 2.73 3.96 -6.53
C MET A 58 3.48 5.29 -6.36
N MET A 59 2.77 6.39 -6.12
CA MET A 59 3.39 7.70 -5.87
C MET A 59 4.31 7.70 -4.65
N MET A 60 3.96 6.99 -3.58
CA MET A 60 4.89 6.82 -2.45
C MET A 60 6.12 5.99 -2.80
N ARG A 61 5.97 4.98 -3.66
CA ARG A 61 7.11 4.16 -4.12
C ARG A 61 8.03 4.97 -5.04
N GLU A 62 7.49 5.91 -5.80
CA GLU A 62 8.23 6.79 -6.71
C GLU A 62 8.77 8.06 -6.01
N ASN A 63 8.39 8.31 -4.75
CA ASN A 63 8.89 9.42 -3.97
C ASN A 63 10.24 9.01 -3.33
N PRO A 64 11.36 9.72 -3.62
CA PRO A 64 12.69 9.38 -3.10
C PRO A 64 12.78 9.31 -1.56
N GLU A 65 11.94 10.07 -0.85
CA GLU A 65 11.92 10.07 0.61
C GLU A 65 11.09 8.91 1.20
N LEU A 66 10.20 8.29 0.41
CA LEU A 66 9.29 7.23 0.88
C LEU A 66 9.58 5.85 0.28
N GLU A 67 10.34 5.77 -0.81
CA GLU A 67 10.58 4.53 -1.57
C GLU A 67 11.15 3.40 -0.69
N HIS A 68 11.99 3.75 0.29
CA HIS A 68 12.64 2.81 1.19
C HIS A 68 11.66 1.95 2.02
N TYR A 69 10.42 2.39 2.23
CA TYR A 69 9.38 1.59 2.88
C TYR A 69 8.83 0.44 2.01
N PHE A 70 9.17 0.42 0.71
CA PHE A 70 8.59 -0.45 -0.30
C PHE A 70 9.59 -1.32 -1.07
N ILE A 71 10.91 -1.10 -0.96
CA ILE A 71 11.96 -1.77 -1.76
C ILE A 71 11.79 -3.31 -1.80
N TRP A 72 11.36 -3.93 -0.69
CA TRP A 72 11.23 -5.39 -0.58
C TRP A 72 9.79 -5.89 -0.55
N LYS A 73 8.81 -5.04 -0.92
CA LYS A 73 7.39 -5.35 -0.78
C LYS A 73 6.75 -5.66 -2.13
N ASP A 74 6.21 -6.88 -2.22
CA ASP A 74 5.29 -7.24 -3.29
C ASP A 74 3.98 -6.45 -3.16
N GLU A 75 3.67 -5.67 -4.20
CA GLU A 75 2.48 -4.84 -4.31
C GLU A 75 1.19 -5.64 -4.09
N LYS A 76 1.17 -6.89 -4.56
CA LYS A 76 0.02 -7.80 -4.42
C LYS A 76 -0.32 -8.09 -2.96
N LYS A 77 0.62 -7.89 -2.02
CA LYS A 77 0.44 -8.16 -0.60
C LYS A 77 -0.08 -6.97 0.20
N TYR A 78 0.18 -5.73 -0.22
CA TYR A 78 -0.17 -4.54 0.59
C TYR A 78 -1.21 -3.62 -0.06
N VAL A 79 -1.32 -3.57 -1.40
CA VAL A 79 -2.32 -2.73 -2.07
C VAL A 79 -3.75 -3.17 -1.76
N PRO A 80 -4.13 -4.47 -1.87
CA PRO A 80 -5.50 -4.90 -1.58
C PRO A 80 -5.95 -4.58 -0.15
N GLY A 81 -5.04 -4.73 0.82
CA GLY A 81 -5.31 -4.36 2.21
C GLY A 81 -5.57 -2.87 2.38
N SER A 82 -4.77 -2.00 1.73
CA SER A 82 -5.00 -0.55 1.79
C SER A 82 -6.29 -0.11 1.07
N GLN A 83 -6.64 -0.77 -0.03
CA GLN A 83 -7.88 -0.54 -0.77
C GLN A 83 -9.10 -0.90 0.08
N ALA A 84 -9.11 -2.10 0.66
CA ALA A 84 -10.19 -2.55 1.52
C ALA A 84 -10.36 -1.66 2.76
N TYR A 85 -9.25 -1.23 3.37
CA TYR A 85 -9.30 -0.30 4.50
C TYR A 85 -9.94 1.02 4.09
N ALA A 86 -9.50 1.64 3.00
CA ALA A 86 -10.02 2.92 2.54
C ALA A 86 -11.49 2.86 2.13
N VAL A 87 -11.91 1.79 1.43
CA VAL A 87 -13.32 1.58 1.09
C VAL A 87 -14.16 1.53 2.36
N ASN A 88 -13.72 0.80 3.39
CA ASN A 88 -14.44 0.72 4.65
C ASN A 88 -14.45 2.06 5.42
N SER A 89 -13.28 2.68 5.61
CA SER A 89 -13.12 3.87 6.45
C SER A 89 -13.84 5.10 5.90
N LEU A 90 -13.92 5.23 4.56
CA LEU A 90 -14.61 6.33 3.89
C LEU A 90 -16.14 6.18 3.87
N GLY A 91 -16.68 5.11 4.46
CA GLY A 91 -18.12 4.86 4.56
C GLY A 91 -18.69 3.93 3.47
N GLY A 92 -17.84 3.18 2.77
CA GLY A 92 -18.26 2.17 1.81
C GLY A 92 -18.93 0.95 2.48
N PRO A 93 -19.68 0.14 1.71
CA PRO A 93 -20.55 -0.90 2.27
C PRO A 93 -19.81 -2.17 2.70
N PHE A 94 -18.49 -2.25 2.50
CA PHE A 94 -17.71 -3.45 2.75
C PHE A 94 -16.93 -3.33 4.07
N PRO A 95 -17.04 -4.30 4.99
CA PRO A 95 -16.26 -4.31 6.22
C PRO A 95 -14.78 -4.58 5.94
N TYR A 96 -13.89 -3.95 6.72
CA TYR A 96 -12.47 -4.27 6.70
C TYR A 96 -12.16 -5.40 7.70
N ALA A 97 -11.55 -6.48 7.22
CA ALA A 97 -11.18 -7.65 8.03
C ALA A 97 -9.64 -7.84 8.17
N GLY A 98 -8.86 -6.83 7.78
CA GLY A 98 -7.40 -6.91 7.84
C GLY A 98 -6.83 -6.50 9.20
N ARG A 99 -5.50 -6.36 9.25
CA ARG A 99 -4.78 -5.94 10.47
C ARG A 99 -5.09 -4.48 10.78
N ASN A 100 -5.20 -4.14 12.06
CA ASN A 100 -5.32 -2.74 12.47
C ASN A 100 -4.09 -1.91 12.04
N LEU A 101 -4.24 -0.58 11.98
CA LEU A 101 -3.20 0.31 11.49
C LEU A 101 -1.95 0.26 12.38
N ARG A 102 -2.10 0.31 13.70
CA ARG A 102 -0.96 0.26 14.64
C ARG A 102 -0.09 -0.98 14.45
N VAL A 103 -0.67 -2.17 14.33
CA VAL A 103 0.07 -3.42 14.12
C VAL A 103 0.71 -3.45 12.74
N SER A 104 0.05 -2.89 11.72
CA SER A 104 0.57 -2.85 10.36
C SER A 104 1.79 -1.93 10.21
N HIS A 105 1.85 -0.84 10.99
CA HIS A 105 2.88 0.19 10.88
C HIS A 105 3.94 0.19 11.99
N ARG A 106 3.74 -0.55 13.09
CA ARG A 106 4.63 -0.55 14.28
C ARG A 106 6.12 -0.67 13.97
N ALA A 107 6.48 -1.54 13.03
CA ALA A 107 7.87 -1.88 12.71
C ALA A 107 8.51 -0.90 11.73
N LEU A 108 7.72 0.00 11.13
CA LEU A 108 8.18 0.89 10.07
C LEU A 108 8.85 2.16 10.60
N LYS A 109 8.64 2.53 11.88
CA LYS A 109 9.23 3.77 12.43
C LYS A 109 8.88 5.01 11.59
N ILE A 110 7.60 5.14 11.23
CA ILE A 110 7.11 6.29 10.46
C ILE A 110 7.08 7.53 11.36
N THR A 111 7.66 8.63 10.85
CA THR A 111 7.65 9.95 11.49
C THR A 111 6.46 10.78 11.05
N ASN A 112 6.24 11.93 11.69
CA ASN A 112 5.24 12.89 11.20
C ASN A 112 5.58 13.39 9.79
N HIS A 113 6.85 13.67 9.52
CA HIS A 113 7.32 14.09 8.19
C HIS A 113 6.94 13.09 7.09
N TYR A 114 7.24 11.80 7.27
CA TYR A 114 6.89 10.79 6.27
C TYR A 114 5.38 10.57 6.14
N PHE A 115 4.63 10.78 7.22
CA PHE A 115 3.17 10.76 7.16
C PHE A 115 2.63 11.93 6.31
N ASP A 116 3.19 13.13 6.48
CA ASP A 116 2.81 14.33 5.71
C ASP A 116 3.03 14.10 4.21
N LEU A 117 4.21 13.60 3.84
CA LEU A 117 4.52 13.22 2.46
C LEU A 117 3.53 12.18 1.90
N ALA A 118 3.13 11.20 2.71
CA ALA A 118 2.12 10.23 2.31
C ALA A 118 0.74 10.87 2.10
N MET A 119 0.35 11.85 2.92
CA MET A 119 -0.92 12.57 2.74
C MET A 119 -0.92 13.42 1.47
N GLU A 120 0.21 14.04 1.12
CA GLU A 120 0.34 14.73 -0.17
C GLU A 120 0.20 13.78 -1.37
N CYS A 121 0.85 12.61 -1.32
CA CYS A 121 0.69 11.57 -2.33
C CYS A 121 -0.77 11.13 -2.44
N MET A 122 -1.48 11.03 -1.32
CA MET A 122 -2.89 10.65 -1.29
C MET A 122 -3.77 11.71 -1.98
N GLU A 123 -3.63 12.99 -1.64
CA GLU A 123 -4.39 14.08 -2.27
C GLU A 123 -4.20 14.07 -3.80
N LYS A 124 -2.93 14.01 -4.24
CA LYS A 124 -2.55 13.96 -5.66
C LYS A 124 -3.15 12.75 -6.36
N ALA A 125 -3.16 11.58 -5.71
CA ALA A 125 -3.71 10.35 -6.27
C ALA A 125 -5.23 10.44 -6.45
N PHE A 126 -5.97 10.96 -5.48
CA PHE A 126 -7.43 11.14 -5.62
C PHE A 126 -7.76 12.17 -6.71
N MET A 127 -7.05 13.31 -6.76
CA MET A 127 -7.25 14.31 -7.81
C MET A 127 -6.93 13.77 -9.21
N LYS A 128 -5.85 12.99 -9.37
CA LYS A 128 -5.51 12.29 -10.63
C LYS A 128 -6.65 11.39 -11.13
N ASN A 129 -7.48 10.90 -10.21
CA ASN A 129 -8.59 10.00 -10.49
C ASN A 129 -9.94 10.70 -10.66
N GLY A 130 -9.94 12.04 -10.82
CA GLY A 130 -11.14 12.82 -11.11
C GLY A 130 -11.96 13.21 -9.89
N VAL A 131 -11.43 13.00 -8.67
CA VAL A 131 -12.05 13.52 -7.45
C VAL A 131 -11.76 15.01 -7.34
N ASP A 132 -12.79 15.80 -7.03
CA ASP A 132 -12.62 17.25 -6.87
C ASP A 132 -11.71 17.59 -5.68
N GLN A 133 -11.10 18.77 -5.73
CA GLN A 133 -10.09 19.18 -4.76
C GLN A 133 -10.63 19.24 -3.33
N GLN A 134 -11.88 19.66 -3.13
CA GLN A 134 -12.46 19.75 -1.78
C GLN A 134 -12.67 18.35 -1.20
N THR A 135 -13.19 17.42 -2.01
CA THR A 135 -13.35 16.02 -1.60
C THR A 135 -12.00 15.34 -1.34
N ALA A 136 -10.98 15.59 -2.17
CA ALA A 136 -9.64 15.06 -1.92
C ALA A 136 -9.06 15.55 -0.59
N ARG A 137 -9.19 16.84 -0.26
CA ARG A 137 -8.78 17.40 1.04
C ARG A 137 -9.54 16.83 2.22
N ASP A 138 -10.86 16.63 2.08
CA ASP A 138 -11.66 16.02 3.14
C ASP A 138 -11.26 14.56 3.39
N ILE A 139 -10.88 13.83 2.34
CA ILE A 139 -10.33 12.47 2.46
C ILE A 139 -9.00 12.49 3.21
N VAL A 140 -8.07 13.39 2.86
CA VAL A 140 -6.81 13.54 3.59
C VAL A 140 -7.06 13.89 5.05
N LYS A 141 -7.97 14.82 5.33
CA LYS A 141 -8.36 15.18 6.70
C LYS A 141 -8.94 14.00 7.47
N HIS A 142 -9.71 13.13 6.82
CA HIS A 142 -10.18 11.89 7.44
C HIS A 142 -9.01 10.97 7.79
N PHE A 143 -8.03 10.81 6.89
CA PHE A 143 -6.88 9.94 7.17
C PHE A 143 -5.89 10.51 8.19
N GLU A 144 -5.85 11.84 8.35
CA GLU A 144 -5.09 12.55 9.38
C GLU A 144 -5.43 12.07 10.79
N GLU A 145 -6.69 11.67 11.03
CA GLU A 145 -7.16 11.14 12.32
C GLU A 145 -6.40 9.88 12.76
N TYR A 146 -5.81 9.13 11.82
CA TYR A 146 -5.03 7.91 12.10
C TYR A 146 -3.54 8.16 12.33
N ARG A 147 -3.07 9.42 12.31
CA ARG A 147 -1.65 9.74 12.50
C ARG A 147 -1.06 9.07 13.73
N ALA A 148 -1.73 9.14 14.88
CA ALA A 148 -1.26 8.56 16.13
C ALA A 148 -1.22 7.01 16.16
N GLU A 149 -1.85 6.35 15.19
CA GLU A 149 -1.77 4.91 14.99
C GLU A 149 -0.65 4.51 14.03
N ILE A 150 -0.32 5.38 13.08
CA ILE A 150 0.66 5.11 12.02
C ILE A 150 2.05 5.59 12.41
N THR A 151 2.14 6.76 13.05
CA THR A 151 3.42 7.34 13.46
C THR A 151 3.89 6.77 14.80
N ASN A 152 5.20 6.60 14.91
CA ASN A 152 5.83 6.20 16.15
C ASN A 152 6.25 7.47 16.92
N LYS A 153 5.70 7.65 18.13
CA LYS A 153 5.83 8.84 19.00
C LYS A 153 7.28 9.27 19.38
N TYR A 154 8.29 8.50 18.99
CA TYR A 154 9.68 8.67 19.45
C TYR A 154 10.66 8.72 18.27
N ILE A 155 10.43 9.61 17.32
CA ILE A 155 11.37 9.88 16.24
C ILE A 155 11.58 11.39 16.19
N ASN A 156 12.75 11.83 16.66
CA ASN A 156 13.23 13.21 16.67
C ASN A 156 14.03 13.44 15.38
N PRO A 157 13.56 14.28 14.44
CA PRO A 157 14.13 14.41 13.10
C PRO A 157 15.66 14.62 13.08
N LYS A 158 16.21 15.46 13.98
CA LYS A 158 17.65 15.73 14.02
C LYS A 158 18.48 14.58 14.62
N LYS A 159 17.93 13.88 15.61
CA LYS A 159 18.60 12.74 16.24
C LYS A 159 18.54 11.50 15.36
N ASP A 160 17.49 11.41 14.56
CA ASP A 160 17.27 10.32 13.63
C ASP A 160 17.97 10.53 12.30
N GLU A 161 18.26 11.74 11.84
CA GLU A 161 19.21 11.97 10.73
C GLU A 161 20.60 11.43 11.11
N GLU A 162 21.10 11.75 12.31
CA GLU A 162 22.36 11.21 12.85
C GLU A 162 22.32 9.67 13.03
N MET A 163 21.21 9.12 13.54
CA MET A 163 21.02 7.67 13.70
C MET A 163 20.75 6.94 12.38
N PHE A 164 20.12 7.58 11.41
CA PHE A 164 19.85 7.07 10.07
C PHE A 164 21.16 7.01 9.29
N GLU A 165 21.96 8.07 9.30
CA GLU A 165 23.33 8.05 8.75
C GLU A 165 24.15 6.92 9.39
N LYS A 166 24.06 6.77 10.71
CA LYS A 166 24.78 5.74 11.47
C LYS A 166 24.29 4.32 11.17
N TYR A 167 22.98 4.07 11.07
CA TYR A 167 22.43 2.73 10.82
C TYR A 167 22.47 2.36 9.33
N TYR A 168 22.19 3.30 8.44
CA TYR A 168 22.21 3.13 6.99
C TYR A 168 23.64 2.92 6.47
N ASN A 169 24.64 3.61 7.04
CA ASN A 169 26.07 3.38 6.75
C ASN A 169 26.75 2.33 7.66
N SER A 170 25.99 1.62 8.50
CA SER A 170 26.54 0.49 9.28
C SER A 170 26.52 -0.82 8.49
N ASP A 171 27.05 -1.88 9.10
CA ASP A 171 27.45 -3.18 8.55
C ASP A 171 26.50 -3.87 7.56
N TRP A 172 25.25 -3.43 7.45
CA TRP A 172 24.24 -3.93 6.53
C TRP A 172 24.51 -3.57 5.05
N GLN A 173 24.95 -2.33 4.75
CA GLN A 173 25.43 -1.95 3.40
C GLN A 173 26.70 -2.71 3.05
N LYS A 174 27.66 -2.78 4.00
CA LYS A 174 28.88 -3.58 3.84
C LYS A 174 28.58 -5.07 3.65
N SER A 175 27.52 -5.62 4.24
CA SER A 175 27.10 -7.01 3.97
C SER A 175 26.51 -7.18 2.58
N LEU A 176 25.70 -6.25 2.09
CA LEU A 176 25.15 -6.29 0.73
C LEU A 176 26.23 -6.07 -0.34
N GLU A 177 27.20 -5.19 -0.09
CA GLU A 177 28.36 -5.00 -0.96
C GLU A 177 29.27 -6.24 -0.97
N ARG A 178 29.49 -6.88 0.20
CA ARG A 178 30.21 -8.16 0.29
C ARG A 178 29.48 -9.28 -0.46
N GLU A 179 28.16 -9.37 -0.34
CA GLU A 179 27.35 -10.36 -1.05
C GLU A 179 27.31 -10.10 -2.56
N ASN A 180 27.23 -8.84 -3.00
CA ASN A 180 27.28 -8.47 -4.42
C ASN A 180 28.69 -8.62 -5.03
N GLN A 181 29.77 -8.39 -4.26
CA GLN A 181 31.15 -8.64 -4.69
C GLN A 181 31.45 -10.15 -4.78
N GLN A 182 30.82 -10.98 -3.93
CA GLN A 182 30.94 -12.44 -3.99
C GLN A 182 30.13 -13.08 -5.13
N GLN A 183 29.23 -12.34 -5.77
CA GLN A 183 28.42 -12.80 -6.90
C GLN A 183 28.94 -12.34 -8.28
N GLN A 184 30.06 -11.63 -8.34
CA GLN A 184 30.75 -11.36 -9.60
C GLN A 184 31.47 -12.63 -10.08
N PRO A 185 31.21 -13.14 -11.30
CA PRO A 185 31.95 -14.30 -11.80
C PRO A 185 33.43 -13.96 -11.87
N GLN A 186 34.28 -14.82 -11.28
CA GLN A 186 35.73 -14.76 -11.48
C GLN A 186 36.01 -14.95 -12.98
N HIS A 187 36.24 -13.85 -13.68
CA HIS A 187 36.88 -13.88 -14.99
C HIS A 187 38.38 -13.91 -14.74
N ASP A 188 38.94 -15.11 -14.60
CA ASP A 188 40.37 -15.37 -14.78
C ASP A 188 40.56 -16.83 -15.22
N ASP A 189 40.67 -17.04 -16.53
CA ASP A 189 41.58 -18.06 -17.08
C ASP A 189 41.80 -17.81 -18.58
N VAL A 190 42.60 -16.79 -18.88
CA VAL A 190 43.40 -16.76 -20.10
C VAL A 190 44.77 -16.21 -19.72
N GLN A 191 45.69 -17.10 -19.34
CA GLN A 191 47.11 -17.08 -19.72
C GLN A 191 47.96 -18.06 -18.89
N HIS A 192 47.98 -19.34 -19.27
CA HIS A 192 49.19 -20.15 -19.08
C HIS A 192 49.24 -21.41 -19.97
N THR A 193 49.67 -21.24 -21.22
CA THR A 193 50.42 -22.28 -21.95
C THR A 193 51.42 -21.62 -22.91
N LYS A 194 52.51 -21.08 -22.35
CA LYS A 194 53.80 -21.00 -23.05
C LYS A 194 54.72 -21.90 -22.26
N ASP A 195 54.94 -23.12 -22.78
CA ASP A 195 56.14 -23.95 -22.62
C ASP A 195 55.82 -25.37 -23.10
N TYR A 196 55.82 -25.55 -24.43
CA TYR A 196 56.14 -26.83 -25.08
C TYR A 196 56.57 -26.56 -26.54
N GLN A 197 57.63 -25.76 -26.68
CA GLN A 197 58.47 -25.72 -27.88
C GLN A 197 59.89 -26.05 -27.45
N ASP A 198 60.14 -27.30 -27.02
CA ASP A 198 61.51 -27.80 -26.90
C ASP A 198 61.61 -29.33 -26.94
N SER A 199 61.06 -29.94 -28.00
CA SER A 199 61.34 -31.36 -28.29
C SER A 199 61.44 -31.69 -29.79
N ASN A 200 61.72 -30.69 -30.64
CA ASN A 200 61.95 -30.91 -32.07
C ASN A 200 63.27 -30.26 -32.52
N GLN A 201 64.36 -30.60 -31.82
CA GLN A 201 65.73 -30.44 -32.31
C GLN A 201 66.68 -31.37 -31.55
N LYS A 202 66.66 -32.68 -31.88
CA LYS A 202 67.83 -33.59 -31.92
C LYS A 202 67.40 -35.05 -32.17
N LYS A 203 68.15 -35.72 -33.05
CA LYS A 203 68.02 -37.07 -33.65
C LYS A 203 67.32 -37.00 -35.01
N GLU A 204 68.08 -36.90 -36.12
CA GLU A 204 68.72 -38.04 -36.83
C GLU A 204 67.72 -39.15 -37.16
#